data_AF-A0A7C4T6L6-F1
#
_entry.id   AF-A0A7C4T6L6-F1
#
_cell.length_a   1.000
_cell.length_b   1.000
_cell.length_c   1.000
_cell.angle_alpha   90.00
_cell.angle_beta   90.00
_cell.angle_gamma   90.00
#
_symmetry.space_group_name_H-M   'P 1'
#
loop_
_entity.id
_entity.type
_entity.pdbx_description
1 polymer ?
#
loop_
_entity_poly.entity_id
_entity_poly.type
_entity_poly.pdbx_seq_one_letter_code
_entity_poly.pdbx_strand_id
1 'polypeptide(L)'
;MNNIRFSLTILSVFALLSACNNEPGNNQNVKSLSRRANIFPDYTQVVIPVNSAPLNFRIKETGDAYYVELISHKKQEKIVVKSNSCLIRIGIKLWHRFLENNNADSVSYNIFVHKKDTGWVKFAPFTNYISSDSIDEYVIYRLIGPVHVLWYEMGIYQRNLSSFKEKPIVLNRLLDHACVNCHNFWNHNAEKMVFHIRGINKGTILSIDNQLKKLETKTKFTMSPAVYPAWHPNGKLIAFSVNRISQSFNNNATDPIEVLDKASDLIVYDIEKNEITTSEKISRSGRETYPTWTPDGKYLYFCYAPKFDPNIVVDSMRYSLMRIAFDAKTNTWGDPETVIDADIIKKSITFPRFSPDGKYILVTVADHGCFPIFLKSADLYLYDLQNNTFKPLEINSDNVDSYHSWSYNGKWIVFSSKRLDGFNTRLFISHFNNGNFSKPFVIPQEDPEFYNLFLRNYNVPELVKGEINLSPLSIASVAKKESQQVLFDPNVNIDALSGATKIVKDQ
;
A
#
# COMPACT_ATOMS: atom_id res chain seq x y z
N MET A 1 -59.28 33.14 15.57
CA MET A 1 -58.06 32.60 14.90
C MET A 1 -56.73 32.89 15.61
N ASN A 2 -56.69 33.59 16.76
CA ASN A 2 -55.43 33.90 17.46
C ASN A 2 -55.01 32.91 18.57
N ASN A 3 -55.92 32.04 19.05
CA ASN A 3 -55.59 31.08 20.12
C ASN A 3 -54.94 29.77 19.62
N ILE A 4 -54.98 29.49 18.31
CA ILE A 4 -54.38 28.28 17.72
C ILE A 4 -52.88 28.47 17.44
N ARG A 5 -52.46 29.71 17.13
CA ARG A 5 -51.05 30.04 16.86
C ARG A 5 -50.18 29.98 18.11
N PHE A 6 -50.70 30.39 19.28
CA PHE A 6 -49.96 30.34 20.54
C PHE A 6 -49.70 28.90 21.03
N SER A 7 -50.66 27.99 20.83
CA SER A 7 -50.52 26.58 21.20
C SER A 7 -49.52 25.83 20.32
N LEU A 8 -49.41 26.18 19.03
CA LEU A 8 -48.44 25.59 18.09
C LEU A 8 -46.99 26.03 18.37
N THR A 9 -46.78 27.26 18.86
CA THR A 9 -45.46 27.76 19.27
C THR A 9 -44.98 27.14 20.59
N ILE A 10 -45.90 26.85 21.52
CA ILE A 10 -45.56 26.17 22.78
C ILE A 10 -45.28 24.67 22.56
N LEU A 11 -46.01 24.00 21.65
CA LEU A 11 -45.75 22.59 21.31
C LEU A 11 -44.40 22.37 20.62
N SER A 12 -43.97 23.33 19.79
CA SER A 12 -42.68 23.26 19.09
C SER A 12 -41.48 23.52 20.03
N VAL A 13 -41.66 24.35 21.06
CA VAL A 13 -40.65 24.55 22.11
C VAL A 13 -40.55 23.33 23.04
N PHE A 14 -41.64 22.63 23.36
CA PHE A 14 -41.60 21.38 24.14
C PHE A 14 -41.05 20.17 23.35
N ALA A 15 -41.24 20.13 22.03
CA ALA A 15 -40.62 19.11 21.17
C ALA A 15 -39.11 19.31 21.02
N LEU A 16 -38.61 20.55 21.05
CA LEU A 16 -37.18 20.87 21.05
C LEU A 16 -36.51 20.59 22.40
N LEU A 17 -37.24 20.70 23.52
CA LEU A 17 -36.72 20.38 24.86
C LEU A 17 -36.70 18.87 25.15
N SER A 18 -37.63 18.10 24.58
CA SER A 18 -37.67 16.63 24.74
C SER A 18 -36.55 15.92 23.97
N ALA A 19 -36.01 16.53 22.91
CA ALA A 19 -34.90 15.97 22.12
C ALA A 19 -33.53 16.02 22.84
N CYS A 20 -33.42 16.79 23.93
CA CYS A 20 -32.19 16.88 24.73
C CYS A 20 -32.11 15.85 25.87
N ASN A 21 -33.16 15.04 26.10
CA ASN A 21 -33.24 14.13 27.25
C ASN A 21 -32.90 12.66 26.95
N ASN A 22 -32.49 12.33 25.73
CA ASN A 22 -32.20 10.95 25.33
C ASN A 22 -30.69 10.64 25.35
N GLU A 23 -29.97 11.11 26.37
CA GLU A 23 -28.57 10.73 26.61
C GLU A 23 -28.47 9.61 27.66
N PRO A 24 -27.52 8.68 27.54
CA PRO A 24 -27.24 7.72 28.61
C PRO A 24 -26.89 8.46 29.91
N GLY A 25 -27.58 8.17 31.01
CA GLY A 25 -27.26 8.70 32.35
C GLY A 25 -28.13 9.86 32.85
N ASN A 26 -28.95 10.50 32.01
CA ASN A 26 -29.97 11.47 32.48
C ASN A 26 -31.26 10.73 32.86
N ASN A 27 -31.38 10.26 34.11
CA ASN A 27 -32.57 9.59 34.66
C ASN A 27 -33.03 8.30 33.94
N GLN A 28 -32.22 7.73 33.04
CA GLN A 28 -32.51 6.48 32.34
C GLN A 28 -31.65 5.34 32.88
N ASN A 29 -32.27 4.18 33.13
CA ASN A 29 -31.54 2.96 33.48
C ASN A 29 -30.64 2.54 32.31
N VAL A 30 -29.33 2.48 32.55
CA VAL A 30 -28.35 2.00 31.57
C VAL A 30 -27.98 0.56 31.90
N LYS A 31 -28.41 -0.39 31.05
CA LYS A 31 -28.02 -1.79 31.19
C LYS A 31 -26.59 -1.97 30.69
N SER A 32 -25.69 -2.45 31.55
CA SER A 32 -24.30 -2.72 31.16
C SER A 32 -24.12 -4.17 30.72
N LEU A 33 -23.37 -4.38 29.62
CA LEU A 33 -22.96 -5.69 29.13
C LEU A 33 -21.45 -5.88 29.31
N SER A 34 -21.03 -7.09 29.67
CA SER A 34 -19.61 -7.45 29.83
C SER A 34 -18.88 -7.67 28.51
N ARG A 35 -19.61 -7.79 27.39
CA ARG A 35 -19.05 -7.91 26.05
C ARG A 35 -18.92 -6.56 25.35
N ARG A 36 -17.96 -6.45 24.43
CA ARG A 36 -17.80 -5.30 23.52
C ARG A 36 -18.92 -5.27 22.48
N ALA A 37 -19.19 -4.08 21.95
CA ALA A 37 -20.02 -3.91 20.77
C ALA A 37 -19.26 -4.41 19.53
N ASN A 38 -19.96 -5.08 18.62
CA ASN A 38 -19.39 -5.40 17.33
C ASN A 38 -19.37 -4.14 16.45
N ILE A 39 -18.20 -3.77 15.92
CA ILE A 39 -18.05 -2.61 15.04
C ILE A 39 -17.43 -3.02 13.69
N PHE A 40 -17.62 -2.19 12.67
CA PHE A 40 -16.97 -2.34 11.37
C PHE A 40 -16.62 -0.98 10.74
N PRO A 41 -15.40 -0.80 10.19
CA PRO A 41 -14.27 -1.72 10.29
C PRO A 41 -13.84 -1.96 11.75
N ASP A 42 -13.09 -3.04 11.99
CA ASP A 42 -12.59 -3.33 13.33
C ASP A 42 -11.43 -2.39 13.68
N TYR A 43 -11.77 -1.29 14.34
CA TYR A 43 -10.85 -0.29 14.89
C TYR A 43 -10.62 -0.46 16.39
N THR A 44 -10.84 -1.66 16.93
CA THR A 44 -10.61 -1.94 18.35
C THR A 44 -9.16 -2.31 18.61
N GLN A 45 -8.58 -1.75 19.68
CA GLN A 45 -7.23 -2.06 20.17
C GLN A 45 -6.13 -1.80 19.14
N VAL A 46 -6.23 -0.67 18.45
CA VAL A 46 -5.27 -0.24 17.41
C VAL A 46 -4.38 0.88 17.93
N VAL A 47 -3.22 1.05 17.28
CA VAL A 47 -2.33 2.19 17.47
C VAL A 47 -2.59 3.19 16.34
N ILE A 48 -2.92 4.43 16.69
CA ILE A 48 -3.40 5.47 15.78
C ILE A 48 -2.26 6.48 15.54
N PRO A 49 -1.89 6.80 14.29
CA PRO A 49 -0.97 7.90 14.00
C PRO A 49 -1.53 9.23 14.50
N VAL A 50 -0.69 10.10 15.07
CA VAL A 50 -1.13 11.41 15.61
C VAL A 50 -1.82 12.29 14.55
N ASN A 51 -1.49 12.10 13.28
CA ASN A 51 -2.05 12.83 12.15
C ASN A 51 -3.12 12.04 11.37
N SER A 52 -3.67 10.96 11.93
CA SER A 52 -4.62 10.08 11.21
C SER A 52 -5.97 10.77 10.96
N ALA A 53 -6.60 10.47 9.82
CA ALA A 53 -7.99 10.77 9.57
C ALA A 53 -8.92 10.11 10.63
N PRO A 54 -10.14 10.63 10.85
CA PRO A 54 -11.05 10.04 11.82
C PRO A 54 -11.41 8.58 11.52
N LEU A 55 -11.30 7.73 12.54
CA LEU A 55 -11.66 6.31 12.48
C LEU A 55 -13.18 6.16 12.58
N ASN A 56 -13.91 6.54 11.52
CA ASN A 56 -15.37 6.41 11.45
C ASN A 56 -15.78 4.94 11.33
N PHE A 57 -16.79 4.50 12.08
CA PHE A 57 -17.20 3.11 12.12
C PHE A 57 -18.72 2.94 12.20
N ARG A 58 -19.19 1.75 11.81
CA ARG A 58 -20.56 1.28 11.98
C ARG A 58 -20.63 0.40 13.22
N ILE A 59 -21.64 0.62 14.06
CA ILE A 59 -22.02 -0.30 15.14
C ILE A 59 -22.93 -1.38 14.55
N LYS A 60 -22.58 -2.66 14.71
CA LYS A 60 -23.36 -3.79 14.19
C LYS A 60 -24.48 -4.24 15.12
N GLU A 61 -24.60 -3.62 16.29
CA GLU A 61 -25.66 -3.86 17.25
C GLU A 61 -26.96 -3.16 16.80
N THR A 62 -28.09 -3.83 16.92
CA THR A 62 -29.40 -3.25 16.60
C THR A 62 -29.83 -2.24 17.66
N GLY A 63 -30.19 -1.03 17.21
CA GLY A 63 -30.77 0.03 18.03
C GLY A 63 -31.35 1.16 17.19
N ASP A 64 -32.12 2.03 17.83
CA ASP A 64 -32.77 3.20 17.22
C ASP A 64 -32.07 4.53 17.55
N ALA A 65 -31.14 4.53 18.52
CA ALA A 65 -30.20 5.61 18.73
C ALA A 65 -28.86 5.08 19.25
N TYR A 66 -27.78 5.83 19.00
CA TYR A 66 -26.40 5.44 19.27
C TYR A 66 -25.67 6.61 19.91
N TYR A 67 -24.88 6.31 20.92
CA TYR A 67 -24.10 7.30 21.68
C TYR A 67 -22.72 6.73 21.93
N VAL A 68 -21.69 7.47 21.53
CA VAL A 68 -20.29 7.04 21.64
C VAL A 68 -19.48 8.12 22.32
N GLU A 69 -18.67 7.72 23.30
CA GLU A 69 -17.72 8.58 23.98
C GLU A 69 -16.30 8.10 23.73
N LEU A 70 -15.42 9.01 23.34
CA LEU A 70 -13.98 8.79 23.33
C LEU A 70 -13.40 9.64 24.45
N ILE A 71 -12.68 9.01 25.38
CA ILE A 71 -12.13 9.68 26.56
C ILE A 71 -10.63 9.39 26.64
N SER A 72 -9.82 10.45 26.61
CA SER A 72 -8.37 10.36 26.82
C SER A 72 -8.05 10.01 28.27
N HIS A 73 -7.02 9.20 28.48
CA HIS A 73 -6.68 8.71 29.82
C HIS A 73 -6.01 9.79 30.69
N LYS A 74 -5.05 10.55 30.16
CA LYS A 74 -4.31 11.56 30.94
C LYS A 74 -5.11 12.83 31.18
N LYS A 75 -5.69 13.41 30.13
CA LYS A 75 -6.34 14.73 30.20
C LYS A 75 -7.84 14.65 30.46
N GLN A 76 -8.45 13.47 30.34
CA GLN A 76 -9.90 13.29 30.42
C GLN A 76 -10.68 14.17 29.43
N GLU A 77 -10.03 14.61 28.34
CA GLU A 77 -10.70 15.24 27.20
C GLU A 77 -11.65 14.22 26.56
N LYS A 78 -12.83 14.70 26.13
CA LYS A 78 -13.92 13.87 25.64
C LYS A 78 -14.41 14.31 24.26
N ILE A 79 -14.61 13.35 23.36
CA ILE A 79 -15.46 13.49 22.17
C ILE A 79 -16.75 12.71 22.42
N VAL A 80 -17.90 13.34 22.13
CA VAL A 80 -19.22 12.67 22.13
C VAL A 80 -19.78 12.67 20.71
N VAL A 81 -20.21 11.51 20.24
CA VAL A 81 -20.94 11.35 18.98
C VAL A 81 -22.32 10.77 19.28
N LYS A 82 -23.37 11.50 18.87
CA LYS A 82 -24.77 11.07 18.94
C LYS A 82 -25.26 10.80 17.52
N SER A 83 -25.94 9.68 17.30
CA SER A 83 -26.46 9.31 15.98
C SER A 83 -27.77 8.54 16.10
N ASN A 84 -28.74 8.84 15.23
CA ASN A 84 -29.96 8.02 15.07
C ASN A 84 -29.75 6.87 14.07
N SER A 85 -28.53 6.75 13.53
CA SER A 85 -28.12 5.64 12.67
C SER A 85 -26.96 4.90 13.33
N CYS A 86 -26.74 3.66 12.95
CA CYS A 86 -25.59 2.88 13.40
C CYS A 86 -24.24 3.40 12.88
N LEU A 87 -24.22 4.46 12.07
CA LEU A 87 -23.01 5.05 11.51
C LEU A 87 -22.50 6.15 12.45
N ILE A 88 -21.26 5.99 12.90
CA ILE A 88 -20.55 6.89 13.80
C ILE A 88 -19.50 7.64 12.99
N ARG A 89 -19.71 8.95 12.82
CA ARG A 89 -18.82 9.83 12.09
C ARG A 89 -18.28 10.91 13.03
N ILE A 90 -16.97 10.96 13.16
CA ILE A 90 -16.28 11.93 14.01
C ILE A 90 -15.85 13.11 13.13
N GLY A 91 -16.20 14.33 13.54
CA GLY A 91 -15.85 15.54 12.79
C GLY A 91 -14.33 15.72 12.70
N ILE A 92 -13.80 15.89 11.48
CA ILE A 92 -12.36 15.92 11.21
C ILE A 92 -11.57 16.96 12.01
N LYS A 93 -12.11 18.18 12.17
CA LYS A 93 -11.46 19.24 12.96
C LYS A 93 -11.39 18.90 14.45
N LEU A 94 -12.46 18.32 14.98
CA LEU A 94 -12.55 17.90 16.38
C LEU A 94 -11.58 16.74 16.65
N TRP A 95 -11.53 15.78 15.72
CA TRP A 95 -10.63 14.64 15.78
C TRP A 95 -9.16 15.05 15.80
N HIS A 96 -8.72 15.91 14.88
CA HIS A 96 -7.32 16.35 14.84
C HIS A 96 -6.89 17.08 16.10
N ARG A 97 -7.72 18.01 16.59
CA ARG A 97 -7.46 18.70 17.87
C ARG A 97 -7.34 17.69 19.02
N PHE A 98 -8.20 16.69 19.04
CA PHE A 98 -8.18 15.65 20.08
C PHE A 98 -6.92 14.79 20.00
N LEU A 99 -6.47 14.38 18.80
CA LEU A 99 -5.23 13.62 18.64
C LEU A 99 -4.01 14.45 19.06
N GLU A 100 -3.94 15.71 18.64
CA GLU A 100 -2.85 16.63 19.00
C GLU A 100 -2.78 16.85 20.52
N ASN A 101 -3.92 17.12 21.15
CA ASN A 101 -3.99 17.32 22.59
C ASN A 101 -3.64 16.05 23.38
N ASN A 102 -3.89 14.87 22.84
CA ASN A 102 -3.76 13.59 23.54
C ASN A 102 -2.70 12.68 22.89
N ASN A 103 -1.66 13.30 22.34
CA ASN A 103 -0.48 12.61 21.80
C ASN A 103 0.17 11.70 22.88
N ALA A 104 0.56 10.49 22.48
CA ALA A 104 1.16 9.47 23.35
C ALA A 104 0.27 9.12 24.54
N ASP A 105 -1.04 9.04 24.31
CA ASP A 105 -2.05 8.71 25.31
C ASP A 105 -3.01 7.62 24.83
N SER A 106 -3.65 6.97 25.80
CA SER A 106 -4.68 5.97 25.56
C SER A 106 -6.05 6.63 25.49
N VAL A 107 -6.92 6.12 24.61
CA VAL A 107 -8.28 6.61 24.42
C VAL A 107 -9.26 5.46 24.61
N SER A 108 -10.14 5.61 25.60
CA SER A 108 -11.22 4.66 25.88
C SER A 108 -12.45 5.00 25.04
N TYR A 109 -12.99 3.99 24.37
CA TYR A 109 -14.23 4.06 23.59
C TYR A 109 -15.36 3.43 24.39
N ASN A 110 -16.35 4.23 24.78
CA ASN A 110 -17.57 3.77 25.42
C ASN A 110 -18.70 3.83 24.40
N ILE A 111 -19.33 2.68 24.14
CA ILE A 111 -20.41 2.57 23.16
C ILE A 111 -21.72 2.26 23.88
N PHE A 112 -22.74 3.04 23.56
CA PHE A 112 -24.10 2.88 24.04
C PHE A 112 -25.05 2.78 22.85
N VAL A 113 -26.01 1.86 22.95
CA VAL A 113 -27.05 1.65 21.94
C VAL A 113 -28.39 1.67 22.65
N HIS A 114 -29.28 2.54 22.20
CA HIS A 114 -30.65 2.60 22.68
C HIS A 114 -31.47 1.53 21.98
N LYS A 115 -32.30 0.85 22.77
CA LYS A 115 -33.27 -0.12 22.29
C LYS A 115 -34.64 0.25 22.82
N LYS A 116 -35.66 0.14 21.97
CA LYS A 116 -37.06 0.48 22.31
C LYS A 116 -37.60 -0.26 23.54
N ASP A 117 -37.13 -1.48 23.78
CA ASP A 117 -37.60 -2.37 24.83
C ASP A 117 -36.85 -2.20 26.17
N THR A 118 -35.57 -1.88 26.12
CA THR A 118 -34.66 -1.94 27.28
C THR A 118 -33.94 -0.63 27.59
N GLY A 119 -34.17 0.42 26.79
CA GLY A 119 -33.49 1.70 26.94
C GLY A 119 -32.03 1.63 26.50
N TRP A 120 -31.16 2.42 27.13
CA TRP A 120 -29.74 2.44 26.81
C TRP A 120 -29.02 1.19 27.30
N VAL A 121 -28.28 0.56 26.40
CA VAL A 121 -27.37 -0.54 26.69
C VAL A 121 -25.93 -0.07 26.51
N LYS A 122 -25.12 -0.12 27.57
CA LYS A 122 -23.67 0.15 27.54
C LYS A 122 -22.91 -1.14 27.28
N PHE A 123 -21.99 -1.12 26.31
CA PHE A 123 -21.09 -2.24 26.06
C PHE A 123 -19.77 -2.07 26.80
N ALA A 124 -19.04 -3.18 27.01
CA ALA A 124 -17.71 -3.13 27.57
C ALA A 124 -16.81 -2.24 26.69
N PRO A 125 -16.05 -1.30 27.29
CA PRO A 125 -15.21 -0.40 26.52
C PRO A 125 -14.01 -1.13 25.89
N PHE A 126 -13.41 -0.50 24.89
CA PHE A 126 -12.09 -0.87 24.38
C PHE A 126 -11.20 0.37 24.36
N THR A 127 -9.88 0.15 24.30
CA THR A 127 -8.89 1.23 24.33
C THR A 127 -8.03 1.16 23.08
N ASN A 128 -7.82 2.31 22.45
CA ASN A 128 -6.81 2.52 21.41
C ASN A 128 -5.68 3.38 21.99
N TYR A 129 -4.52 3.38 21.33
CA TYR A 129 -3.39 4.22 21.70
C TYR A 129 -3.08 5.23 20.60
N ILE A 130 -2.94 6.51 20.95
CA ILE A 130 -2.47 7.55 20.03
C ILE A 130 -0.94 7.54 20.08
N SER A 131 -0.30 7.14 18.98
CA SER A 131 1.16 7.19 18.86
C SER A 131 1.64 8.63 18.71
N SER A 132 2.87 8.90 19.18
CA SER A 132 3.56 10.16 18.88
C SER A 132 4.16 10.19 17.48
N ASP A 133 4.30 9.04 16.84
CA ASP A 133 4.82 8.92 15.49
C ASP A 133 3.73 9.28 14.47
N SER A 134 4.00 10.26 13.61
CA SER A 134 3.17 10.53 12.43
C SER A 134 3.39 9.50 11.34
N ILE A 135 2.39 9.28 10.49
CA ILE A 135 2.55 8.59 9.21
C ILE A 135 2.70 9.63 8.09
N ASP A 136 3.32 9.25 6.96
CA ASP A 136 3.33 10.08 5.75
C ASP A 136 1.92 10.57 5.39
N GLU A 137 1.81 11.81 4.91
CA GLU A 137 0.49 12.43 4.71
C GLU A 137 -0.30 11.79 3.57
N TYR A 138 0.36 11.19 2.57
CA TYR A 138 -0.31 10.58 1.43
C TYR A 138 0.09 9.11 1.26
N VAL A 139 -0.85 8.30 0.79
CA VAL A 139 -0.59 6.98 0.20
C VAL A 139 -1.03 6.97 -1.25
N ILE A 140 -0.18 6.45 -2.12
CA ILE A 140 -0.42 6.33 -3.55
C ILE A 140 -0.65 4.86 -3.86
N TYR A 141 -1.67 4.55 -4.64
CA TYR A 141 -1.98 3.18 -5.02
C TYR A 141 -2.63 3.11 -6.39
N ARG A 142 -2.58 1.92 -6.97
CA ARG A 142 -3.35 1.58 -8.17
C ARG A 142 -4.71 1.03 -7.78
N LEU A 143 -5.78 1.59 -8.35
CA LEU A 143 -7.10 0.99 -8.34
C LEU A 143 -7.34 0.22 -9.63
N ILE A 144 -7.75 -1.03 -9.49
CA ILE A 144 -8.02 -1.96 -10.60
C ILE A 144 -9.20 -2.88 -10.24
N GLY A 145 -9.95 -3.33 -11.25
CA GLY A 145 -11.04 -4.29 -11.05
C GLY A 145 -10.55 -5.65 -10.50
N PRO A 146 -11.47 -6.48 -9.97
CA PRO A 146 -11.15 -7.77 -9.36
C PRO A 146 -10.86 -8.87 -10.38
N VAL A 147 -11.56 -8.85 -11.52
CA VAL A 147 -11.23 -9.66 -12.68
C VAL A 147 -10.23 -8.86 -13.49
N HIS A 148 -8.95 -9.03 -13.17
CA HIS A 148 -7.86 -8.26 -13.76
C HIS A 148 -7.79 -8.33 -15.30
N VAL A 149 -8.57 -9.20 -15.98
CA VAL A 149 -8.67 -9.28 -17.46
C VAL A 149 -9.36 -8.05 -18.07
N LEU A 150 -10.19 -7.35 -17.30
CA LEU A 150 -10.84 -6.11 -17.74
C LEU A 150 -10.03 -4.90 -17.28
N TRP A 151 -8.86 -4.69 -17.92
CA TRP A 151 -8.01 -3.49 -17.77
C TRP A 151 -8.74 -2.22 -18.25
N TYR A 152 -10.02 -2.33 -18.60
CA TYR A 152 -10.85 -1.28 -19.14
C TYR A 152 -10.90 -0.07 -18.21
N GLU A 153 -11.04 -0.24 -16.90
CA GLU A 153 -10.97 0.88 -15.95
C GLU A 153 -9.93 0.65 -14.85
N MET A 154 -8.88 1.46 -14.85
CA MET A 154 -7.88 1.54 -13.79
C MET A 154 -7.24 2.92 -13.70
N GLY A 155 -6.54 3.17 -12.60
CA GLY A 155 -5.78 4.39 -12.44
C GLY A 155 -4.85 4.34 -11.24
N ILE A 156 -3.99 5.35 -11.16
CA ILE A 156 -3.14 5.60 -10.00
C ILE A 156 -3.73 6.78 -9.26
N TYR A 157 -3.94 6.63 -7.96
CA TYR A 157 -4.63 7.57 -7.10
C TYR A 157 -3.76 7.91 -5.90
N GLN A 158 -3.93 9.11 -5.36
CA GLN A 158 -3.35 9.55 -4.10
C GLN A 158 -4.46 9.80 -3.09
N ARG A 159 -4.22 9.39 -1.84
CA ARG A 159 -5.15 9.50 -0.72
C ARG A 159 -4.45 10.17 0.46
N ASN A 160 -5.00 11.29 0.92
CA ASN A 160 -4.47 12.01 2.09
C ASN A 160 -4.88 11.30 3.39
N LEU A 161 -3.94 10.65 4.09
CA LEU A 161 -4.18 9.86 5.30
C LEU A 161 -4.62 10.67 6.53
N SER A 162 -4.50 12.00 6.49
CA SER A 162 -5.01 12.92 7.51
C SER A 162 -6.45 13.39 7.25
N SER A 163 -7.04 13.07 6.09
CA SER A 163 -8.41 13.42 5.73
C SER A 163 -9.09 12.28 4.98
N PHE A 164 -10.21 12.55 4.29
CA PHE A 164 -10.88 11.59 3.40
C PHE A 164 -10.65 11.83 1.91
N LYS A 165 -9.85 12.86 1.56
CA LYS A 165 -9.64 13.26 0.17
C LYS A 165 -8.83 12.21 -0.59
N GLU A 166 -9.34 11.83 -1.75
CA GLU A 166 -8.68 11.02 -2.77
C GLU A 166 -8.71 11.77 -4.10
N LYS A 167 -7.60 11.72 -4.85
CA LYS A 167 -7.51 12.31 -6.19
C LYS A 167 -6.83 11.35 -7.16
N PRO A 168 -7.30 11.25 -8.42
CA PRO A 168 -6.57 10.52 -9.45
C PRO A 168 -5.31 11.29 -9.85
N ILE A 169 -4.20 10.58 -9.98
CA ILE A 169 -2.96 11.04 -10.63
C ILE A 169 -3.02 10.66 -12.11
N VAL A 170 -3.36 9.40 -12.39
CA VAL A 170 -3.44 8.85 -13.76
C VAL A 170 -4.74 8.09 -13.93
N LEU A 171 -5.44 8.32 -15.04
CA LEU A 171 -6.64 7.58 -15.43
C LEU A 171 -6.41 6.92 -16.78
N ASN A 172 -6.48 5.59 -16.84
CA ASN A 172 -6.20 4.85 -18.06
C ASN A 172 -7.17 5.17 -19.22
N ARG A 173 -8.41 5.58 -18.93
CA ARG A 173 -9.38 6.03 -19.94
C ARG A 173 -8.90 7.23 -20.75
N LEU A 174 -7.93 8.01 -20.25
CA LEU A 174 -7.29 9.11 -20.98
C LEU A 174 -6.13 8.62 -21.87
N LEU A 175 -5.74 7.37 -21.70
CA LEU A 175 -4.58 6.70 -22.31
C LEU A 175 -5.03 5.51 -23.18
N ASP A 176 -6.20 5.59 -23.81
CA ASP A 176 -6.74 4.53 -24.66
C ASP A 176 -6.85 3.19 -23.93
N HIS A 177 -7.20 3.25 -22.64
CA HIS A 177 -7.34 2.11 -21.73
C HIS A 177 -6.06 1.28 -21.56
N ALA A 178 -4.89 1.85 -21.86
CA ALA A 178 -3.58 1.26 -21.60
C ALA A 178 -3.38 0.95 -20.11
N CYS A 179 -2.58 -0.08 -19.80
CA CYS A 179 -2.20 -0.31 -18.40
C CYS A 179 -1.44 0.88 -17.85
N VAL A 180 -1.72 1.22 -16.59
CA VAL A 180 -0.83 2.03 -15.77
C VAL A 180 -0.45 1.24 -14.52
N ASN A 181 0.84 1.04 -14.27
CA ASN A 181 1.31 0.27 -13.11
C ASN A 181 2.75 0.62 -12.73
N CYS A 182 3.21 0.01 -11.63
CA CYS A 182 4.58 0.02 -11.14
C CYS A 182 5.06 1.44 -10.84
N HIS A 183 4.21 2.24 -10.19
CA HIS A 183 4.63 3.53 -9.69
C HIS A 183 5.61 3.36 -8.52
N ASN A 184 6.62 4.21 -8.48
CA ASN A 184 7.57 4.27 -7.38
C ASN A 184 8.16 5.68 -7.25
N PHE A 185 8.52 6.05 -6.03
CA PHE A 185 8.92 7.39 -5.67
C PHE A 185 10.32 7.39 -5.06
N TRP A 186 11.12 8.40 -5.38
CA TRP A 186 12.41 8.58 -4.72
C TRP A 186 12.18 9.10 -3.30
N ASN A 187 12.55 8.32 -2.28
CA ASN A 187 12.60 8.75 -0.89
C ASN A 187 11.31 9.47 -0.40
N HIS A 188 10.15 8.89 -0.71
CA HIS A 188 8.83 9.41 -0.35
C HIS A 188 8.54 10.83 -0.90
N ASN A 189 9.24 11.24 -1.97
CA ASN A 189 9.09 12.56 -2.58
C ASN A 189 8.02 12.55 -3.69
N ALA A 190 6.97 13.35 -3.51
CA ALA A 190 5.86 13.49 -4.46
C ALA A 190 6.28 14.03 -5.84
N GLU A 191 7.41 14.74 -5.92
CA GLU A 191 7.87 15.40 -7.15
C GLU A 191 8.77 14.51 -8.01
N LYS A 192 9.26 13.38 -7.44
CA LYS A 192 10.12 12.41 -8.12
C LYS A 192 9.45 11.05 -8.19
N MET A 193 8.77 10.82 -9.31
CA MET A 193 7.93 9.65 -9.55
C MET A 193 8.32 9.00 -10.87
N VAL A 194 8.31 7.67 -10.91
CA VAL A 194 8.32 6.90 -12.15
C VAL A 194 7.13 5.97 -12.19
N PHE A 195 6.53 5.74 -13.35
CA PHE A 195 5.56 4.67 -13.58
C PHE A 195 5.54 4.25 -15.06
N HIS A 196 4.84 3.17 -15.38
CA HIS A 196 4.82 2.62 -16.72
C HIS A 196 3.44 2.61 -17.35
N ILE A 197 3.39 2.92 -18.65
CA ILE A 197 2.24 2.73 -19.53
C ILE A 197 2.50 1.52 -20.42
N ARG A 198 1.55 0.57 -20.50
CA ARG A 198 1.63 -0.61 -21.37
C ARG A 198 0.48 -0.69 -22.36
N GLY A 199 0.77 -1.05 -23.60
CA GLY A 199 -0.18 -1.09 -24.70
C GLY A 199 -0.03 0.13 -25.61
N ILE A 200 -1.16 0.76 -25.96
CA ILE A 200 -1.16 2.01 -26.72
C ILE A 200 -0.48 3.11 -25.89
N ASN A 201 0.26 4.02 -26.54
CA ASN A 201 1.04 5.08 -25.88
C ASN A 201 2.09 4.56 -24.88
N LYS A 202 2.55 3.31 -25.04
CA LYS A 202 3.55 2.70 -24.15
C LYS A 202 4.76 3.60 -23.92
N GLY A 203 5.32 3.50 -22.73
CA GLY A 203 6.51 4.22 -22.33
C GLY A 203 6.65 4.26 -20.81
N THR A 204 7.82 4.66 -20.35
CA THR A 204 8.09 4.97 -18.95
C THR A 204 7.88 6.45 -18.74
N ILE A 205 6.98 6.82 -17.84
CA ILE A 205 6.76 8.22 -17.47
C ILE A 205 7.63 8.52 -16.25
N LEU A 206 8.51 9.51 -16.41
CA LEU A 206 9.39 10.00 -15.36
C LEU A 206 9.00 11.44 -15.03
N SER A 207 8.69 11.70 -13.77
CA SER A 207 8.50 13.03 -13.21
C SER A 207 9.69 13.38 -12.34
N ILE A 208 10.31 14.53 -12.58
CA ILE A 208 11.33 15.13 -11.71
C ILE A 208 10.97 16.60 -11.54
N ASP A 209 10.81 17.05 -10.30
CA ASP A 209 10.44 18.43 -9.96
C ASP A 209 9.16 18.86 -10.73
N ASN A 210 8.19 17.95 -10.78
CA ASN A 210 6.93 18.04 -11.53
C ASN A 210 7.06 18.19 -13.06
N GLN A 211 8.27 18.02 -13.62
CA GLN A 211 8.51 17.96 -15.07
C GLN A 211 8.40 16.53 -15.58
N LEU A 212 7.50 16.33 -16.54
CA LEU A 212 7.19 15.02 -17.10
C LEU A 212 7.99 14.72 -18.37
N LYS A 213 8.58 13.52 -18.42
CA LYS A 213 9.20 12.93 -19.60
C LYS A 213 8.58 11.58 -19.90
N LYS A 214 8.45 11.25 -21.18
CA LYS A 214 8.12 9.90 -21.65
C LYS A 214 9.38 9.27 -22.25
N LEU A 215 9.79 8.12 -21.73
CA LEU A 215 11.00 7.41 -22.11
C LEU A 215 10.66 6.09 -22.82
N GLU A 216 11.37 5.77 -23.90
CA GLU A 216 11.43 4.42 -24.46
C GLU A 216 12.64 3.71 -23.86
N THR A 217 12.37 2.91 -22.84
CA THR A 217 13.39 2.17 -22.08
C THR A 217 13.74 0.83 -22.72
N LYS A 218 12.97 0.37 -23.73
CA LYS A 218 13.40 -0.77 -24.53
C LYS A 218 14.50 -0.30 -25.48
N THR A 219 15.61 -1.01 -25.48
CA THR A 219 16.72 -0.79 -26.40
C THR A 219 16.90 -2.03 -27.27
N LYS A 220 17.83 -1.96 -28.21
CA LYS A 220 18.26 -3.15 -28.98
C LYS A 220 19.04 -4.16 -28.13
N PHE A 221 19.30 -3.87 -26.85
CA PHE A 221 20.03 -4.72 -25.92
C PHE A 221 19.18 -5.16 -24.74
N THR A 222 17.91 -4.77 -24.64
CA THR A 222 17.02 -5.22 -23.56
C THR A 222 15.84 -6.02 -24.09
N MET A 223 15.52 -7.13 -23.42
CA MET A 223 14.45 -8.03 -23.84
C MET A 223 13.05 -7.38 -23.84
N SER A 224 12.84 -6.34 -23.03
CA SER A 224 11.59 -5.61 -22.87
C SER A 224 11.83 -4.21 -22.27
N PRO A 225 10.82 -3.32 -22.27
CA PRO A 225 10.91 -2.06 -21.51
C PRO A 225 11.03 -2.32 -20.00
N ALA A 226 11.55 -1.34 -19.26
CA ALA A 226 11.65 -1.35 -17.79
C ALA A 226 10.31 -1.67 -17.10
N VAL A 227 10.34 -2.49 -16.04
CA VAL A 227 9.16 -3.03 -15.34
C VAL A 227 9.07 -2.68 -13.86
N TYR A 228 9.96 -3.18 -13.02
CA TYR A 228 9.90 -2.93 -11.56
C TYR A 228 11.00 -1.94 -11.16
N PRO A 229 10.65 -0.70 -10.80
CA PRO A 229 11.61 0.31 -10.40
C PRO A 229 12.08 0.19 -8.96
N ALA A 230 13.32 0.62 -8.73
CA ALA A 230 13.84 1.05 -7.44
C ALA A 230 14.81 2.22 -7.60
N TRP A 231 14.46 3.37 -7.05
CA TRP A 231 15.33 4.54 -7.03
C TRP A 231 16.57 4.30 -6.15
N HIS A 232 17.74 4.62 -6.68
CA HIS A 232 18.94 4.69 -5.87
C HIS A 232 18.86 5.89 -4.90
N PRO A 233 19.37 5.81 -3.67
CA PRO A 233 19.25 6.88 -2.67
C PRO A 233 19.78 8.24 -3.12
N ASN A 234 20.79 8.28 -4.01
CA ASN A 234 21.31 9.53 -4.60
C ASN A 234 20.30 10.28 -5.50
N GLY A 235 19.19 9.65 -5.90
CA GLY A 235 18.14 10.26 -6.73
C GLY A 235 18.53 10.52 -8.19
N LYS A 236 19.67 9.99 -8.64
CA LYS A 236 20.17 10.11 -10.02
C LYS A 236 20.05 8.82 -10.83
N LEU A 237 19.96 7.68 -10.14
CA LEU A 237 19.88 6.36 -10.75
C LEU A 237 18.57 5.66 -10.39
N ILE A 238 18.06 4.83 -11.30
CA ILE A 238 16.92 3.94 -11.05
C ILE A 238 17.28 2.54 -11.52
N ALA A 239 17.25 1.56 -10.63
CA ALA A 239 17.31 0.16 -11.02
C ALA A 239 15.94 -0.26 -11.56
N PHE A 240 15.94 -1.03 -12.63
CA PHE A 240 14.74 -1.68 -13.16
C PHE A 240 15.01 -3.15 -13.41
N SER A 241 13.98 -3.96 -13.22
CA SER A 241 13.91 -5.23 -13.94
C SER A 241 13.39 -5.01 -15.37
N VAL A 242 13.80 -5.87 -16.29
CA VAL A 242 13.18 -6.03 -17.61
C VAL A 242 12.69 -7.48 -17.70
N ASN A 243 11.39 -7.67 -17.97
CA ASN A 243 10.76 -8.99 -17.83
C ASN A 243 10.02 -9.38 -19.12
N ARG A 244 10.02 -10.68 -19.45
CA ARG A 244 9.06 -11.30 -20.38
C ARG A 244 7.97 -11.99 -19.57
N ILE A 245 6.91 -11.24 -19.29
CA ILE A 245 5.79 -11.67 -18.45
C ILE A 245 4.77 -12.45 -19.30
N SER A 246 4.31 -13.57 -18.76
CA SER A 246 3.19 -14.37 -19.28
C SER A 246 2.13 -14.49 -18.19
N GLN A 247 0.86 -14.47 -18.57
CA GLN A 247 -0.25 -14.67 -17.65
C GLN A 247 -1.09 -15.86 -18.14
N SER A 248 -1.41 -16.76 -17.22
CA SER A 248 -2.35 -17.87 -17.43
C SER A 248 -3.48 -17.79 -16.39
N PHE A 249 -4.60 -18.43 -16.73
CA PHE A 249 -5.77 -18.50 -15.87
C PHE A 249 -5.99 -19.96 -15.50
N ASN A 250 -6.03 -20.22 -14.20
CA ASN A 250 -6.15 -21.56 -13.66
C ASN A 250 -7.61 -21.80 -13.26
N ASN A 251 -8.08 -23.04 -13.42
CA ASN A 251 -9.41 -23.45 -12.95
C ASN A 251 -9.46 -23.65 -11.42
N ASN A 252 -8.42 -23.26 -10.68
CA ASN A 252 -8.38 -23.30 -9.23
C ASN A 252 -9.10 -22.07 -8.66
N ALA A 253 -10.09 -22.28 -7.80
CA ALA A 253 -10.84 -21.22 -7.16
C ALA A 253 -10.00 -20.40 -6.16
N THR A 254 -8.93 -20.97 -5.59
CA THR A 254 -8.08 -20.27 -4.61
C THR A 254 -7.04 -19.38 -5.28
N ASP A 255 -6.44 -19.86 -6.38
CA ASP A 255 -5.33 -19.21 -7.08
C ASP A 255 -5.65 -19.14 -8.60
N PRO A 256 -6.59 -18.27 -8.99
CA PRO A 256 -7.21 -18.28 -10.33
C PRO A 256 -6.32 -17.67 -11.42
N ILE A 257 -5.30 -16.91 -11.02
CA ILE A 257 -4.39 -16.21 -11.93
C ILE A 257 -2.97 -16.60 -11.59
N GLU A 258 -2.24 -16.97 -12.63
CA GLU A 258 -0.83 -17.26 -12.54
C GLU A 258 -0.07 -16.31 -13.45
N VAL A 259 0.98 -15.70 -12.90
CA VAL A 259 1.84 -14.78 -13.63
C VAL A 259 3.27 -15.28 -13.53
N LEU A 260 3.89 -15.43 -14.71
CA LEU A 260 5.18 -16.04 -14.89
C LEU A 260 6.13 -15.07 -15.57
N ASP A 261 7.30 -14.87 -14.95
CA ASP A 261 8.45 -14.35 -15.67
C ASP A 261 9.10 -15.51 -16.45
N LYS A 262 9.06 -15.46 -17.78
CA LYS A 262 9.74 -16.44 -18.63
C LYS A 262 11.24 -16.12 -18.80
N ALA A 263 11.60 -14.87 -18.59
CA ALA A 263 12.96 -14.35 -18.61
C ALA A 263 12.94 -12.98 -17.92
N SER A 264 13.99 -12.64 -17.17
CA SER A 264 14.17 -11.29 -16.64
C SER A 264 15.62 -10.97 -16.27
N ASP A 265 16.01 -9.71 -16.47
CA ASP A 265 17.33 -9.16 -16.17
C ASP A 265 17.19 -7.86 -15.36
N LEU A 266 18.30 -7.38 -14.80
CA LEU A 266 18.37 -6.08 -14.12
C LEU A 266 19.19 -5.07 -14.92
N ILE A 267 18.73 -3.82 -14.92
CA ILE A 267 19.41 -2.67 -15.51
C ILE A 267 19.42 -1.51 -14.52
N VAL A 268 20.39 -0.61 -14.65
CA VAL A 268 20.44 0.67 -13.92
C VAL A 268 20.36 1.79 -14.93
N TYR A 269 19.35 2.65 -14.81
CA TYR A 269 19.15 3.84 -15.60
C TYR A 269 19.80 5.05 -14.93
N ASP A 270 20.71 5.72 -15.63
CA ASP A 270 21.25 7.03 -15.30
C ASP A 270 20.39 8.12 -15.95
N ILE A 271 19.74 8.92 -15.11
CA ILE A 271 18.80 9.96 -15.55
C ILE A 271 19.52 11.10 -16.26
N GLU A 272 20.72 11.48 -15.79
CA GLU A 272 21.47 12.62 -16.32
C GLU A 272 22.05 12.29 -17.69
N LYS A 273 22.57 11.06 -17.84
CA LYS A 273 23.11 10.56 -19.12
C LYS A 273 22.03 10.04 -20.07
N ASN A 274 20.83 9.79 -19.58
CA ASN A 274 19.76 9.09 -20.31
C ASN A 274 20.23 7.74 -20.89
N GLU A 275 20.90 6.97 -20.04
CA GLU A 275 21.59 5.73 -20.43
C GLU A 275 21.25 4.60 -19.45
N ILE A 276 21.11 3.37 -19.95
CA ILE A 276 21.01 2.17 -19.13
C ILE A 276 22.31 1.36 -19.20
N THR A 277 22.72 0.87 -18.04
CA THR A 277 23.86 -0.03 -17.87
C THR A 277 23.41 -1.31 -17.16
N THR A 278 24.23 -2.34 -17.24
CA THR A 278 24.07 -3.61 -16.51
C THR A 278 25.45 -4.26 -16.35
N SER A 279 25.51 -5.49 -15.85
CA SER A 279 26.75 -6.25 -15.63
C SER A 279 26.54 -7.70 -15.97
N GLU A 280 27.52 -8.35 -16.61
CA GLU A 280 27.53 -9.79 -16.92
C GLU A 280 27.54 -10.71 -15.69
N LYS A 281 27.80 -10.14 -14.51
CA LYS A 281 27.75 -10.87 -13.23
C LYS A 281 26.32 -11.13 -12.79
N ILE A 282 25.43 -10.24 -13.19
CA ILE A 282 23.97 -10.39 -13.15
C ILE A 282 23.50 -10.50 -14.61
N SER A 283 22.20 -10.49 -14.88
CA SER A 283 21.64 -10.60 -16.24
C SER A 283 22.19 -11.80 -17.02
N ARG A 284 22.18 -12.97 -16.36
CA ARG A 284 22.63 -14.25 -16.92
C ARG A 284 21.44 -15.07 -17.44
N SER A 285 21.49 -16.40 -17.31
CA SER A 285 20.41 -17.30 -17.73
C SER A 285 19.28 -17.43 -16.71
N GLY A 286 19.47 -16.92 -15.49
CA GLY A 286 18.45 -16.90 -14.45
C GLY A 286 17.40 -15.81 -14.70
N ARG A 287 16.53 -15.61 -13.71
CA ARG A 287 15.50 -14.57 -13.71
C ARG A 287 15.69 -13.67 -12.52
N GLU A 288 16.07 -12.44 -12.78
CA GLU A 288 16.31 -11.42 -11.77
C GLU A 288 15.19 -10.37 -11.80
N THR A 289 14.65 -10.00 -10.64
CA THR A 289 13.48 -9.12 -10.57
C THR A 289 13.37 -8.43 -9.21
N TYR A 290 12.39 -7.54 -9.05
CA TYR A 290 12.12 -6.79 -7.81
C TYR A 290 13.37 -6.15 -7.16
N PRO A 291 14.10 -5.29 -7.89
CA PRO A 291 15.25 -4.59 -7.33
C PRO A 291 14.86 -3.71 -6.13
N THR A 292 15.79 -3.51 -5.21
CA THR A 292 15.69 -2.54 -4.12
C THR A 292 17.09 -2.16 -3.62
N TRP A 293 17.32 -0.89 -3.31
CA TRP A 293 18.63 -0.42 -2.86
C TRP A 293 18.73 -0.44 -1.34
N THR A 294 19.91 -0.71 -0.80
CA THR A 294 20.20 -0.33 0.59
C THR A 294 20.06 1.19 0.76
N PRO A 295 19.67 1.69 1.94
CA PRO A 295 19.55 3.13 2.16
C PRO A 295 20.85 3.92 1.96
N ASP A 296 22.00 3.27 2.10
CA ASP A 296 23.32 3.86 1.81
C ASP A 296 23.75 3.78 0.33
N GLY A 297 22.97 3.08 -0.51
CA GLY A 297 23.17 2.95 -1.96
C GLY A 297 24.29 1.99 -2.36
N LYS A 298 24.96 1.31 -1.42
CA LYS A 298 26.13 0.48 -1.72
C LYS A 298 25.79 -0.90 -2.27
N TYR A 299 24.59 -1.40 -2.00
CA TYR A 299 24.14 -2.70 -2.49
C TYR A 299 22.78 -2.60 -3.16
N LEU A 300 22.66 -3.29 -4.29
CA LEU A 300 21.39 -3.59 -4.94
C LEU A 300 20.94 -4.99 -4.49
N TYR A 301 19.83 -5.06 -3.79
CA TYR A 301 19.14 -6.31 -3.48
C TYR A 301 18.12 -6.61 -4.57
N PHE A 302 17.88 -7.89 -4.83
CA PHE A 302 16.95 -8.35 -5.85
C PHE A 302 16.49 -9.78 -5.59
N CYS A 303 15.40 -10.18 -6.24
CA CYS A 303 14.89 -11.54 -6.23
C CYS A 303 15.46 -12.31 -7.42
N TYR A 304 15.88 -13.55 -7.21
CA TYR A 304 16.47 -14.41 -8.25
C TYR A 304 15.79 -15.78 -8.29
N ALA A 305 15.47 -16.27 -9.48
CA ALA A 305 15.14 -17.68 -9.70
C ALA A 305 16.00 -18.27 -10.82
N PRO A 306 16.22 -19.59 -10.85
CA PRO A 306 16.88 -20.27 -11.97
C PRO A 306 16.19 -20.02 -13.32
N LYS A 307 16.86 -20.35 -14.43
CA LYS A 307 16.32 -20.24 -15.80
C LYS A 307 14.92 -20.86 -15.91
N PHE A 308 14.07 -20.28 -16.76
CA PHE A 308 12.73 -20.83 -16.98
C PHE A 308 12.82 -22.14 -17.78
N ASP A 309 12.29 -23.20 -17.19
CA ASP A 309 12.03 -24.46 -17.88
C ASP A 309 10.54 -24.52 -18.23
N PRO A 310 10.16 -24.58 -19.52
CA PRO A 310 8.77 -24.74 -19.93
C PRO A 310 8.07 -25.98 -19.35
N ASN A 311 8.83 -26.97 -18.89
CA ASN A 311 8.31 -28.18 -18.25
C ASN A 311 8.24 -28.07 -16.71
N ILE A 312 8.60 -26.91 -16.14
CA ILE A 312 8.62 -26.74 -14.69
C ILE A 312 7.21 -26.85 -14.11
N VAL A 313 7.10 -27.53 -12.97
CA VAL A 313 5.90 -27.46 -12.15
C VAL A 313 5.88 -26.07 -11.52
N VAL A 314 4.86 -25.28 -11.84
CA VAL A 314 4.72 -23.88 -11.40
C VAL A 314 4.93 -23.74 -9.90
N ASP A 315 4.33 -24.64 -9.14
CA ASP A 315 4.37 -24.68 -7.67
C ASP A 315 5.77 -24.92 -7.07
N SER A 316 6.76 -25.22 -7.92
CA SER A 316 8.16 -25.39 -7.54
C SER A 316 9.04 -24.18 -7.83
N MET A 317 8.55 -23.18 -8.58
CA MET A 317 9.34 -21.98 -8.88
C MET A 317 9.43 -21.08 -7.67
N ARG A 318 10.65 -20.82 -7.19
CA ARG A 318 10.87 -19.95 -6.04
C ARG A 318 11.99 -18.97 -6.30
N TYR A 319 11.85 -17.79 -5.70
CA TYR A 319 12.80 -16.70 -5.83
C TYR A 319 13.57 -16.52 -4.52
N SER A 320 14.88 -16.63 -4.59
CA SER A 320 15.83 -16.31 -3.51
C SER A 320 16.01 -14.81 -3.40
N LEU A 321 16.38 -14.32 -2.22
CA LEU A 321 16.85 -12.95 -2.03
C LEU A 321 18.36 -12.91 -2.25
N MET A 322 18.82 -12.07 -3.16
CA MET A 322 20.23 -11.86 -3.47
C MET A 322 20.60 -10.38 -3.31
N ARG A 323 21.90 -10.10 -3.31
CA ARG A 323 22.44 -8.75 -3.39
C ARG A 323 23.70 -8.69 -4.23
N ILE A 324 24.05 -7.52 -4.72
CA ILE A 324 25.32 -7.23 -5.39
C ILE A 324 25.80 -5.84 -4.99
N ALA A 325 27.10 -5.68 -4.74
CA ALA A 325 27.67 -4.36 -4.46
C ALA A 325 27.69 -3.51 -5.74
N PHE A 326 27.47 -2.20 -5.60
CA PHE A 326 27.47 -1.25 -6.70
C PHE A 326 28.05 0.10 -6.24
N ASP A 327 28.99 0.64 -7.02
CA ASP A 327 29.51 1.99 -6.82
C ASP A 327 28.91 2.93 -7.88
N ALA A 328 28.00 3.79 -7.44
CA ALA A 328 27.31 4.74 -8.28
C ALA A 328 28.21 5.84 -8.88
N LYS A 329 29.43 6.05 -8.36
CA LYS A 329 30.37 7.05 -8.90
C LYS A 329 31.16 6.49 -10.08
N THR A 330 31.62 5.25 -9.95
CA THR A 330 32.45 4.58 -10.95
C THR A 330 31.67 3.66 -11.88
N ASN A 331 30.38 3.45 -11.63
CA ASN A 331 29.53 2.48 -12.33
C ASN A 331 30.08 1.05 -12.29
N THR A 332 30.65 0.64 -11.15
CA THR A 332 31.29 -0.68 -11.00
C THR A 332 30.46 -1.62 -10.13
N TRP A 333 30.46 -2.90 -10.50
CA TRP A 333 29.69 -3.96 -9.86
C TRP A 333 30.61 -4.95 -9.12
N GLY A 334 30.22 -5.31 -7.89
CA GLY A 334 30.84 -6.39 -7.12
C GLY A 334 30.42 -7.77 -7.61
N ASP A 335 30.46 -8.78 -6.73
CA ASP A 335 29.96 -10.13 -7.03
C ASP A 335 28.57 -10.36 -6.40
N PRO A 336 27.69 -11.14 -7.04
CA PRO A 336 26.38 -11.45 -6.49
C PRO A 336 26.49 -12.42 -5.30
N GLU A 337 25.71 -12.16 -4.25
CA GLU A 337 25.67 -12.92 -3.01
C GLU A 337 24.24 -13.36 -2.70
N THR A 338 24.06 -14.62 -2.31
CA THR A 338 22.78 -15.10 -1.78
C THR A 338 22.60 -14.61 -0.35
N VAL A 339 21.48 -13.93 -0.10
CA VAL A 339 21.11 -13.43 1.23
C VAL A 339 20.18 -14.44 1.91
N ILE A 340 19.13 -14.87 1.21
CA ILE A 340 18.22 -15.93 1.67
C ILE A 340 17.96 -16.87 0.49
N ASP A 341 18.25 -18.15 0.70
CA ASP A 341 18.05 -19.18 -0.30
C ASP A 341 16.63 -19.76 -0.23
N ALA A 342 15.88 -19.59 -1.32
CA ALA A 342 14.54 -20.12 -1.48
C ALA A 342 14.46 -21.65 -1.42
N ASP A 343 15.52 -22.36 -1.79
CA ASP A 343 15.59 -23.82 -1.70
C ASP A 343 15.78 -24.29 -0.27
N ILE A 344 16.37 -23.47 0.61
CA ILE A 344 16.49 -23.76 2.04
C ILE A 344 15.14 -23.51 2.72
N ILE A 345 14.52 -22.35 2.50
CA ILE A 345 13.24 -22.02 3.16
C ILE A 345 12.02 -22.67 2.51
N LYS A 346 12.17 -23.30 1.33
CA LYS A 346 11.11 -23.94 0.53
C LYS A 346 9.93 -23.00 0.20
N LYS A 347 10.22 -21.71 0.04
CA LYS A 347 9.26 -20.64 -0.26
C LYS A 347 9.87 -19.63 -1.24
N SER A 348 9.03 -18.85 -1.89
CA SER A 348 9.42 -17.78 -2.81
C SER A 348 9.39 -16.41 -2.13
N ILE A 349 10.44 -15.60 -2.31
CA ILE A 349 10.56 -14.25 -1.75
C ILE A 349 10.34 -13.21 -2.85
N THR A 350 9.54 -12.19 -2.57
CA THR A 350 9.22 -11.09 -3.50
C THR A 350 9.13 -9.75 -2.78
N PHE A 351 9.17 -8.67 -3.56
CA PHE A 351 8.97 -7.28 -3.10
C PHE A 351 9.84 -6.85 -1.90
N PRO A 352 11.19 -7.01 -1.94
CA PRO A 352 12.01 -6.55 -0.84
C PRO A 352 11.98 -5.01 -0.70
N ARG A 353 11.73 -4.54 0.53
CA ARG A 353 11.67 -3.11 0.88
C ARG A 353 12.40 -2.86 2.20
N PHE A 354 13.45 -2.05 2.14
CA PHE A 354 14.21 -1.66 3.32
C PHE A 354 13.40 -0.72 4.22
N SER A 355 13.57 -0.87 5.53
CA SER A 355 13.25 0.20 6.48
C SER A 355 14.16 1.41 6.22
N PRO A 356 13.72 2.65 6.47
CA PRO A 356 14.53 3.85 6.23
C PRO A 356 15.88 3.86 6.94
N ASP A 357 15.99 3.22 8.10
CA ASP A 357 17.23 3.10 8.88
C ASP A 357 18.15 1.95 8.41
N GLY A 358 17.72 1.16 7.43
CA GLY A 358 18.50 0.08 6.83
C GLY A 358 18.67 -1.16 7.69
N LYS A 359 17.96 -1.26 8.84
CA LYS A 359 18.09 -2.39 9.76
C LYS A 359 17.20 -3.57 9.42
N TYR A 360 16.12 -3.33 8.68
CA TYR A 360 15.13 -4.33 8.36
C TYR A 360 14.83 -4.37 6.86
N ILE A 361 14.48 -5.56 6.36
CA ILE A 361 13.88 -5.75 5.05
C ILE A 361 12.52 -6.39 5.24
N LEU A 362 11.48 -5.72 4.76
CA LEU A 362 10.14 -6.31 4.66
C LEU A 362 10.00 -6.96 3.27
N VAL A 363 9.50 -8.18 3.23
CA VAL A 363 9.29 -8.95 2.00
C VAL A 363 7.91 -9.61 2.01
N THR A 364 7.40 -9.99 0.84
CA THR A 364 6.29 -10.97 0.76
C THR A 364 6.85 -12.34 0.46
N VAL A 365 6.43 -13.35 1.22
CA VAL A 365 6.78 -14.76 1.04
C VAL A 365 5.52 -15.54 0.67
N ALA A 366 5.62 -16.39 -0.35
CA ALA A 366 4.55 -17.31 -0.74
C ALA A 366 5.13 -18.71 -1.04
N ASP A 367 4.29 -19.71 -1.28
CA ASP A 367 4.77 -21.07 -1.58
C ASP A 367 5.68 -21.14 -2.82
N HIS A 368 5.37 -20.31 -3.82
CA HIS A 368 6.02 -20.30 -5.13
C HIS A 368 5.72 -18.99 -5.89
N GLY A 369 6.23 -18.88 -7.11
CA GLY A 369 5.89 -17.85 -8.07
C GLY A 369 6.49 -16.48 -7.78
N CYS A 370 6.10 -15.51 -8.61
CA CYS A 370 6.60 -14.12 -8.53
C CYS A 370 5.49 -13.08 -8.33
N PHE A 371 4.22 -13.48 -8.27
CA PHE A 371 3.06 -12.60 -8.06
C PHE A 371 2.19 -13.10 -6.90
N PRO A 372 2.64 -12.88 -5.65
CA PRO A 372 2.01 -13.48 -4.47
C PRO A 372 0.60 -12.94 -4.18
N ILE A 373 0.16 -11.82 -4.78
CA ILE A 373 -1.17 -11.24 -4.53
C ILE A 373 -2.34 -12.17 -4.92
N PHE A 374 -2.07 -13.19 -5.74
CA PHE A 374 -3.03 -14.21 -6.13
C PHE A 374 -2.92 -15.50 -5.33
N LEU A 375 -1.89 -15.63 -4.48
CA LEU A 375 -1.61 -16.83 -3.71
C LEU A 375 -2.10 -16.66 -2.29
N LYS A 376 -3.05 -17.50 -1.85
CA LYS A 376 -3.57 -17.44 -0.47
C LYS A 376 -2.46 -17.56 0.59
N SER A 377 -1.35 -18.24 0.27
CA SER A 377 -0.19 -18.41 1.15
C SER A 377 0.75 -17.22 1.24
N ALA A 378 0.43 -16.10 0.59
CA ALA A 378 1.22 -14.90 0.64
C ALA A 378 1.14 -14.20 2.00
N ASP A 379 2.29 -14.13 2.66
CA ASP A 379 2.50 -13.56 3.98
C ASP A 379 3.61 -12.52 3.95
N LEU A 380 3.53 -11.52 4.83
CA LEU A 380 4.64 -10.59 5.08
C LEU A 380 5.67 -11.23 6.03
N TYR A 381 6.95 -11.05 5.71
CA TYR A 381 8.08 -11.48 6.54
C TYR A 381 9.01 -10.31 6.81
N LEU A 382 9.61 -10.28 8.00
CA LEU A 382 10.67 -9.35 8.37
C LEU A 382 12.01 -10.07 8.40
N TYR A 383 12.99 -9.52 7.69
CA TYR A 383 14.38 -9.86 7.87
C TYR A 383 15.06 -8.77 8.70
N ASP A 384 15.47 -9.11 9.92
CA ASP A 384 16.32 -8.27 10.76
C ASP A 384 17.79 -8.51 10.38
N LEU A 385 18.42 -7.50 9.79
CA LEU A 385 19.79 -7.58 9.29
C LEU A 385 20.83 -7.56 10.41
N GLN A 386 20.48 -7.01 11.57
CA GLN A 386 21.41 -6.93 12.71
C GLN A 386 21.50 -8.26 13.43
N ASN A 387 20.34 -8.89 13.67
CA ASN A 387 20.25 -10.16 14.37
C ASN A 387 20.28 -11.37 13.43
N ASN A 388 20.26 -11.13 12.11
CA ASN A 388 20.17 -12.14 11.07
C ASN A 388 18.97 -13.10 11.26
N THR A 389 17.80 -12.54 11.60
CA THR A 389 16.58 -13.33 11.82
C THR A 389 15.54 -13.06 10.76
N PHE A 390 15.04 -14.12 10.11
CA PHE A 390 13.99 -14.05 9.11
C PHE A 390 12.73 -14.76 9.63
N LYS A 391 11.64 -14.02 9.81
CA LYS A 391 10.40 -14.55 10.41
C LYS A 391 9.13 -13.99 9.76
N PRO A 392 8.02 -14.76 9.74
CA PRO A 392 6.71 -14.23 9.39
C PRO A 392 6.28 -13.16 10.40
N LEU A 393 5.46 -12.21 9.94
CA LEU A 393 4.84 -11.24 10.82
C LEU A 393 3.63 -11.82 11.57
N GLU A 394 3.48 -11.45 12.83
CA GLU A 394 2.30 -11.76 13.66
C GLU A 394 1.00 -11.08 13.20
N ILE A 395 1.11 -10.11 12.30
CA ILE A 395 -0.02 -9.33 11.78
C ILE A 395 -0.61 -9.89 10.48
N ASN A 396 -0.02 -10.97 9.94
CA ASN A 396 -0.57 -11.68 8.79
C ASN A 396 -1.97 -12.23 9.13
N SER A 397 -2.78 -12.37 8.10
CA SER A 397 -4.15 -12.86 8.14
C SER A 397 -4.23 -14.27 7.55
N ASP A 398 -5.39 -14.91 7.67
CA ASP A 398 -5.65 -16.20 7.01
C ASP A 398 -5.88 -16.07 5.48
N ASN A 399 -5.56 -14.90 4.92
CA ASN A 399 -5.69 -14.54 3.51
C ASN A 399 -4.43 -13.79 3.05
N VAL A 400 -4.40 -13.46 1.76
CA VAL A 400 -3.28 -12.76 1.11
C VAL A 400 -2.91 -11.44 1.81
N ASP A 401 -1.66 -11.34 2.25
CA ASP A 401 -1.00 -10.11 2.68
C ASP A 401 0.27 -9.87 1.84
N SER A 402 0.30 -8.77 1.09
CA SER A 402 1.40 -8.46 0.17
C SER A 402 1.48 -6.95 -0.09
N TYR A 403 2.24 -6.53 -1.11
CA TYR A 403 2.49 -5.15 -1.53
C TYR A 403 2.56 -4.17 -0.36
N HIS A 404 3.78 -3.86 0.07
CA HIS A 404 4.00 -3.05 1.27
C HIS A 404 4.91 -1.86 1.00
N SER A 405 4.78 -0.84 1.84
CA SER A 405 5.65 0.33 1.86
C SER A 405 5.86 0.80 3.30
N TRP A 406 7.09 1.21 3.58
CA TRP A 406 7.45 1.83 4.86
C TRP A 406 7.06 3.31 4.83
N SER A 407 6.77 3.86 5.99
CA SER A 407 6.74 5.32 6.16
C SER A 407 8.15 5.90 6.13
N TYR A 408 8.27 7.19 5.80
CA TYR A 408 9.56 7.88 5.74
C TYR A 408 10.34 7.84 7.07
N ASN A 409 9.64 7.88 8.21
CA ASN A 409 10.27 7.80 9.54
C ASN A 409 10.49 6.34 10.01
N GLY A 410 10.04 5.35 9.25
CA GLY A 410 10.18 3.93 9.56
C GLY A 410 9.30 3.44 10.72
N LYS A 411 8.32 4.22 11.17
CA LYS A 411 7.45 3.89 12.33
C LYS A 411 6.12 3.28 11.95
N TRP A 412 5.81 3.24 10.66
CA TRP A 412 4.59 2.68 10.11
C TRP A 412 4.87 1.91 8.84
N ILE A 413 4.06 0.90 8.60
CA ILE A 413 3.92 0.28 7.28
C ILE A 413 2.48 0.42 6.79
N VAL A 414 2.33 0.47 5.47
CA VAL A 414 1.06 0.22 4.79
C VAL A 414 1.23 -1.02 3.93
N PHE A 415 0.21 -1.87 3.86
CA PHE A 415 0.23 -3.07 3.03
C PHE A 415 -1.14 -3.43 2.45
N SER A 416 -1.15 -4.15 1.34
CA SER A 416 -2.36 -4.68 0.71
C SER A 416 -2.75 -6.01 1.35
N SER A 417 -4.02 -6.12 1.77
CA SER A 417 -4.55 -7.33 2.39
C SER A 417 -5.94 -7.68 1.87
N LYS A 418 -6.23 -8.97 1.69
CA LYS A 418 -7.58 -9.49 1.41
C LYS A 418 -8.35 -9.88 2.68
N ARG A 419 -7.88 -9.51 3.87
CA ARG A 419 -8.46 -9.99 5.14
C ARG A 419 -9.92 -9.63 5.42
N LEU A 420 -10.51 -8.65 4.72
CA LEU A 420 -11.91 -8.25 4.96
C LEU A 420 -12.91 -9.21 4.32
N ASP A 421 -12.69 -9.60 3.06
CA ASP A 421 -13.66 -10.35 2.26
C ASP A 421 -13.03 -11.56 1.52
N GLY A 422 -11.72 -11.79 1.68
CA GLY A 422 -10.96 -12.84 1.00
C GLY A 422 -10.71 -12.59 -0.48
N PHE A 423 -11.22 -11.49 -1.05
CA PHE A 423 -11.31 -11.29 -2.49
C PHE A 423 -10.63 -9.99 -2.93
N ASN A 424 -11.04 -8.86 -2.36
CA ASN A 424 -10.51 -7.56 -2.70
C ASN A 424 -9.42 -7.14 -1.73
N THR A 425 -8.30 -6.69 -2.29
CA THR A 425 -7.24 -6.04 -1.53
C THR A 425 -7.72 -4.70 -0.98
N ARG A 426 -7.34 -4.42 0.26
CA ARG A 426 -7.52 -3.14 0.97
C ARG A 426 -6.19 -2.74 1.58
N LEU A 427 -6.02 -1.45 1.85
CA LEU A 427 -4.82 -0.96 2.51
C LEU A 427 -5.00 -1.01 4.03
N PHE A 428 -4.05 -1.63 4.70
CA PHE A 428 -3.95 -1.71 6.16
C PHE A 428 -2.70 -1.00 6.64
N ILE A 429 -2.81 -0.32 7.78
CA ILE A 429 -1.73 0.37 8.46
C ILE A 429 -1.39 -0.40 9.74
N SER A 430 -0.09 -0.53 10.04
CA SER A 430 0.41 -1.05 11.31
C SER A 430 1.59 -0.21 11.80
N HIS A 431 1.63 0.07 13.10
CA HIS A 431 2.76 0.74 13.75
C HIS A 431 3.90 -0.25 13.92
N PHE A 432 5.13 0.19 13.65
CA PHE A 432 6.34 -0.58 13.83
C PHE A 432 7.18 -0.01 14.97
N ASN A 433 7.58 -0.89 15.90
CA ASN A 433 8.50 -0.55 16.97
C ASN A 433 9.49 -1.69 17.22
N ASN A 434 10.74 -1.50 16.83
CA ASN A 434 11.87 -2.39 17.11
C ASN A 434 11.57 -3.88 16.83
N GLY A 435 11.11 -4.19 15.62
CA GLY A 435 10.86 -5.57 15.18
C GLY A 435 9.48 -6.13 15.51
N ASN A 436 8.62 -5.35 16.19
CA ASN A 436 7.24 -5.73 16.52
C ASN A 436 6.22 -4.81 15.83
N PHE A 437 5.03 -5.35 15.57
CA PHE A 437 3.98 -4.64 14.85
C PHE A 437 2.70 -4.56 15.69
N SER A 438 2.04 -3.40 15.69
CA SER A 438 0.73 -3.28 16.31
C SER A 438 -0.34 -4.01 15.48
N LYS A 439 -1.49 -4.33 16.08
CA LYS A 439 -2.66 -4.80 15.34
C LYS A 439 -2.93 -3.86 14.14
N PRO A 440 -3.01 -4.39 12.91
CA PRO A 440 -3.25 -3.58 11.74
C PRO A 440 -4.72 -3.15 11.65
N PHE A 441 -4.97 -2.02 11.01
CA PHE A 441 -6.32 -1.52 10.74
C PHE A 441 -6.43 -0.96 9.32
N VAL A 442 -7.60 -1.12 8.71
CA VAL A 442 -7.86 -0.64 7.33
C VAL A 442 -7.85 0.90 7.31
N ILE A 443 -7.36 1.51 6.23
CA ILE A 443 -7.32 2.97 6.15
C ILE A 443 -8.72 3.60 6.38
N PRO A 444 -8.84 4.70 7.15
CA PRO A 444 -10.15 5.27 7.46
C PRO A 444 -10.89 5.85 6.25
N GLN A 445 -12.21 5.74 6.28
CA GLN A 445 -13.13 6.23 5.25
C GLN A 445 -14.15 7.20 5.85
N GLU A 446 -14.61 8.15 5.05
CA GLU A 446 -15.64 9.11 5.48
C GLU A 446 -16.95 8.38 5.79
N ASP A 447 -17.33 7.46 4.90
CA ASP A 447 -18.47 6.59 5.06
C ASP A 447 -18.04 5.23 5.66
N PRO A 448 -18.51 4.87 6.87
CA PRO A 448 -18.18 3.58 7.48
C PRO A 448 -18.55 2.35 6.65
N GLU A 449 -19.47 2.49 5.70
CA GLU A 449 -19.93 1.38 4.84
C GLU A 449 -19.15 1.24 3.53
N PHE A 450 -18.20 2.15 3.26
CA PHE A 450 -17.46 2.23 2.01
C PHE A 450 -16.93 0.87 1.53
N TYR A 451 -16.32 0.09 2.43
CA TYR A 451 -15.70 -1.18 2.09
C TYR A 451 -16.67 -2.31 1.74
N ASN A 452 -17.95 -2.19 2.11
CA ASN A 452 -18.98 -3.16 1.74
C ASN A 452 -19.41 -3.03 0.26
N LEU A 453 -19.22 -1.84 -0.33
CA LEU A 453 -19.68 -1.50 -1.68
C LEU A 453 -18.53 -1.32 -2.67
N PHE A 454 -17.29 -1.19 -2.18
CA PHE A 454 -16.14 -0.89 -3.02
C PHE A 454 -15.53 -2.14 -3.66
N LEU A 455 -15.87 -2.43 -4.91
CA LEU A 455 -15.45 -3.65 -5.62
C LEU A 455 -14.14 -3.51 -6.42
N ARG A 456 -13.20 -2.65 -6.00
CA ARG A 456 -11.87 -2.54 -6.64
C ARG A 456 -10.75 -2.95 -5.69
N ASN A 457 -9.61 -3.32 -6.25
CA ASN A 457 -8.38 -3.68 -5.55
C ASN A 457 -7.47 -2.46 -5.36
N TYR A 458 -6.85 -2.38 -4.18
CA TYR A 458 -5.74 -1.45 -3.89
C TYR A 458 -4.41 -2.19 -4.03
N ASN A 459 -3.65 -1.86 -5.06
CA ASN A 459 -2.36 -2.51 -5.34
C ASN A 459 -1.21 -1.51 -5.32
N VAL A 460 -0.02 -2.01 -4.93
CA VAL A 460 1.24 -1.25 -4.91
C VAL A 460 1.08 0.05 -4.08
N PRO A 461 0.80 -0.02 -2.77
CA PRO A 461 0.76 1.17 -1.95
C PRO A 461 2.17 1.74 -1.81
N GLU A 462 2.33 3.05 -1.96
CA GLU A 462 3.56 3.80 -1.73
C GLU A 462 3.25 4.99 -0.82
N LEU A 463 3.88 5.07 0.36
CA LEU A 463 3.75 6.22 1.24
C LEU A 463 4.57 7.39 0.72
N VAL A 464 3.99 8.58 0.72
CA VAL A 464 4.59 9.80 0.17
C VAL A 464 4.30 10.98 1.11
N LYS A 465 5.32 11.80 1.35
CA LYS A 465 5.27 12.88 2.35
C LYS A 465 4.31 14.02 2.02
N GLY A 466 3.94 14.19 0.75
CA GLY A 466 3.13 15.33 0.30
C GLY A 466 2.30 15.03 -0.94
N GLU A 467 1.49 16.01 -1.34
CA GLU A 467 0.59 15.89 -2.48
C GLU A 467 1.35 15.89 -3.81
N ILE A 468 0.94 15.03 -4.73
CA ILE A 468 1.43 15.03 -6.11
C ILE A 468 0.65 16.09 -6.90
N ASN A 469 1.36 17.10 -7.38
CA ASN A 469 0.79 18.24 -8.11
C ASN A 469 0.82 18.01 -9.64
N LEU A 470 0.39 16.82 -10.07
CA LEU A 470 0.25 16.46 -11.48
C LEU A 470 -1.22 16.17 -11.80
N SER A 471 -1.67 16.61 -12.97
CA SER A 471 -3.03 16.33 -13.43
C SER A 471 -3.07 15.08 -14.33
N PRO A 472 -4.18 14.31 -14.32
CA PRO A 472 -4.36 13.22 -15.28
C PRO A 472 -4.25 13.67 -16.74
N LEU A 473 -4.66 14.91 -17.06
CA LEU A 473 -4.60 15.48 -18.40
C LEU A 473 -3.17 15.81 -18.83
N SER A 474 -2.36 16.42 -17.97
CA SER A 474 -0.95 16.73 -18.28
C SER A 474 -0.14 15.45 -18.51
N ILE A 475 -0.38 14.42 -17.71
CA ILE A 475 0.22 13.09 -17.91
C ILE A 475 -0.24 12.48 -19.23
N ALA A 476 -1.55 12.50 -19.53
CA ALA A 476 -2.06 11.98 -20.79
C ALA A 476 -1.51 12.70 -22.02
N SER A 477 -1.35 14.03 -21.93
CA SER A 477 -0.72 14.83 -22.99
C SER A 477 0.71 14.38 -23.26
N VAL A 478 1.53 14.19 -22.22
CA VAL A 478 2.91 13.70 -22.37
C VAL A 478 2.95 12.26 -22.86
N ALA A 479 2.07 11.40 -22.37
CA ALA A 479 2.01 10.00 -22.78
C ALA A 479 1.72 9.81 -24.27
N LYS A 480 0.95 10.71 -24.89
CA LYS A 480 0.61 10.67 -26.32
C LYS A 480 1.68 11.28 -27.24
N LYS A 481 2.73 11.90 -26.67
CA LYS A 481 3.87 12.39 -27.43
C LYS A 481 4.86 11.27 -27.74
N GLU A 482 5.79 11.58 -28.65
CA GLU A 482 6.95 10.74 -28.88
C GLU A 482 7.78 10.59 -27.60
N SER A 483 8.31 9.39 -27.41
CA SER A 483 9.18 9.08 -26.29
C SER A 483 10.63 9.43 -26.61
N GLN A 484 11.35 9.96 -25.63
CA GLN A 484 12.80 10.06 -25.69
C GLN A 484 13.41 8.65 -25.60
N GLN A 485 14.20 8.26 -26.60
CA GLN A 485 14.89 6.97 -26.61
C GLN A 485 15.98 6.97 -25.53
N VAL A 486 15.99 5.93 -24.70
CA VAL A 486 17.07 5.67 -23.75
C VAL A 486 18.22 4.96 -24.46
N LEU A 487 19.46 5.38 -24.15
CA LEU A 487 20.68 4.80 -24.71
C LEU A 487 21.15 3.61 -23.87
N PHE A 488 21.99 2.75 -24.45
CA PHE A 488 22.64 1.65 -23.73
C PHE A 488 24.12 1.99 -23.56
N ASP A 489 24.68 1.73 -22.39
CA ASP A 489 26.09 1.99 -22.07
C ASP A 489 26.99 1.26 -23.07
N PRO A 490 27.75 1.99 -23.91
CA PRO A 490 28.60 1.38 -24.93
C PRO A 490 29.77 0.57 -24.33
N ASN A 491 30.08 0.76 -23.04
CA ASN A 491 31.13 0.01 -22.36
C ASN A 491 30.65 -1.37 -21.88
N VAL A 492 29.35 -1.65 -21.94
CA VAL A 492 28.78 -2.94 -21.57
C VAL A 492 28.74 -3.83 -22.81
N ASN A 493 29.65 -4.80 -22.89
CA ASN A 493 29.71 -5.75 -24.00
C ASN A 493 28.88 -7.02 -23.76
N ILE A 494 27.57 -6.87 -23.54
CA ILE A 494 26.65 -8.02 -23.40
C ILE A 494 25.38 -7.85 -24.23
N ASP A 495 24.84 -8.97 -24.73
CA ASP A 495 23.50 -9.02 -25.31
C ASP A 495 22.45 -9.35 -24.24
N ALA A 496 21.87 -8.32 -23.61
CA ALA A 496 20.77 -8.47 -22.65
C ALA A 496 19.38 -8.69 -23.33
N LEU A 497 19.35 -9.10 -24.61
CA LEU A 497 18.10 -9.44 -25.32
C LEU A 497 17.52 -10.81 -24.95
N SER A 498 18.33 -11.72 -24.44
CA SER A 498 18.03 -13.15 -24.43
C SER A 498 17.49 -13.68 -23.10
N GLY A 499 17.64 -12.97 -21.97
CA GLY A 499 17.44 -13.55 -20.64
C GLY A 499 18.26 -14.84 -20.43
N ALA A 500 19.37 -14.91 -21.18
CA ALA A 500 20.32 -16.00 -21.35
C ALA A 500 21.39 -15.52 -22.33
N THR A 501 22.18 -14.54 -21.91
CA THR A 501 23.22 -13.82 -22.68
C THR A 501 23.95 -14.75 -23.65
N LYS A 502 23.74 -14.57 -24.96
CA LYS A 502 24.71 -15.00 -25.97
C LYS A 502 25.71 -13.86 -26.12
N ILE A 503 26.95 -14.09 -25.69
CA ILE A 503 28.08 -13.24 -26.09
C ILE A 503 28.10 -13.27 -27.62
N VAL A 504 27.81 -12.14 -28.26
CA VAL A 504 28.16 -11.98 -29.67
C VAL A 504 29.68 -11.84 -29.65
N LYS A 505 30.40 -12.93 -29.91
CA LYS A 505 31.82 -12.82 -30.25
C LYS A 505 31.87 -11.97 -31.52
N ASP A 506 32.63 -10.88 -31.47
CA ASP A 506 32.95 -10.07 -32.64
C ASP A 506 33.33 -10.99 -33.82
N GLN A 507 32.73 -10.73 -34.98
CA GLN A 507 33.13 -11.34 -36.25
C GLN A 507 34.41 -10.69 -36.76
#